data_AF-A0A8S1VR86-F1
#
_entry.id   AF-A0A8S1VR86-F1
#
_cell.length_a   1.000
_cell.length_b   1.000
_cell.length_c   1.000
_cell.angle_alpha   90.00
_cell.angle_beta   90.00
_cell.angle_gamma   90.00
#
_symmetry.space_group_name_H-M   'P 1'
#
loop_
_entity.id
_entity.type
_entity.pdbx_description
1 polymer ?
#
loop_
_entity_poly.entity_id
_entity_poly.type
_entity_poly.pdbx_seq_one_letter_code
_entity_poly.pdbx_strand_id
1 'polypeptide(L)'
;MKWKIYIISITLLLLNTQLDAYQLCFKRQARIRSILRGNYQNALNQNRGALISSKLQNGFAGGVQGSSLRDNIYTITGGFGYTASAIGNSIIFDLQQQYELNTLKVWLWDQDDRVYRLKVYLIQNDVETQIFESNFVQKILTIKFPDQQVQKFKIYNVNGNTYNVGLHIIKIEGLYKLQTNM
;
A
#
# COMPACT_ATOMS: atom_id res chain seq x y z
N MET A 1 -14.47 -58.84 22.02
CA MET A 1 -14.88 -58.17 20.76
C MET A 1 -15.32 -56.72 20.95
N LYS A 2 -16.21 -56.41 21.92
CA LYS A 2 -16.72 -55.05 22.16
C LYS A 2 -15.65 -53.98 22.48
N TRP A 3 -14.62 -54.31 23.27
CA TRP A 3 -13.57 -53.35 23.66
C TRP A 3 -12.72 -52.83 22.47
N LYS A 4 -12.46 -53.68 21.47
CA LYS A 4 -11.75 -53.27 20.24
C LYS A 4 -12.56 -52.25 19.43
N ILE A 5 -13.90 -52.39 19.40
CA ILE A 5 -14.80 -51.45 18.72
C ILE A 5 -14.77 -50.09 19.43
N TYR A 6 -14.81 -50.08 20.78
CA TYR A 6 -14.69 -48.84 21.55
C TYR A 6 -13.37 -48.10 21.31
N ILE A 7 -12.24 -48.82 21.25
CA ILE A 7 -10.94 -48.21 20.95
C ILE A 7 -10.92 -47.59 19.56
N ILE A 8 -11.45 -48.29 18.55
CA ILE A 8 -11.55 -47.79 17.18
C ILE A 8 -12.44 -46.53 17.12
N SER A 9 -13.60 -46.55 17.79
CA SER A 9 -14.49 -45.39 17.84
C SER A 9 -13.86 -44.19 18.54
N ILE A 10 -13.14 -44.38 19.64
CA ILE A 10 -12.44 -43.31 20.36
C ILE A 10 -11.30 -42.75 19.52
N THR A 11 -10.51 -43.60 18.85
CA THR A 11 -9.42 -43.14 17.97
C THR A 11 -9.94 -42.37 16.76
N LEU A 12 -11.04 -42.81 16.13
CA LEU A 12 -11.73 -42.05 15.08
C LEU A 12 -12.24 -40.70 15.58
N LEU A 13 -12.83 -40.64 16.77
CA LEU A 13 -13.30 -39.39 17.36
C LEU A 13 -12.13 -38.42 17.60
N LEU A 14 -11.03 -38.90 18.19
CA LEU A 14 -9.84 -38.11 18.43
C LEU A 14 -9.22 -37.58 17.12
N LEU A 15 -9.12 -38.41 16.08
CA LEU A 15 -8.63 -38.00 14.76
C LEU A 15 -9.50 -36.90 14.15
N ASN A 16 -10.83 -37.02 14.22
CA ASN A 16 -11.75 -35.99 13.73
C ASN A 16 -11.57 -34.67 14.48
N THR A 17 -11.47 -34.70 15.82
CA THR A 17 -11.26 -33.48 16.61
C THR A 17 -9.92 -32.81 16.31
N GLN A 18 -8.86 -33.59 16.03
CA GLN A 18 -7.57 -33.05 15.61
C GLN A 18 -7.70 -32.38 14.24
N LEU A 19 -8.33 -33.03 13.26
CA LEU A 19 -8.55 -32.47 11.93
C LEU A 19 -9.34 -31.15 11.98
N ASP A 20 -10.40 -31.09 12.77
CA ASP A 20 -11.19 -29.87 12.96
C ASP A 20 -10.37 -28.73 13.58
N ALA A 21 -9.55 -29.04 14.59
CA ALA A 21 -8.65 -28.08 15.21
C ALA A 21 -7.59 -27.56 14.21
N TYR A 22 -7.01 -28.43 13.38
CA TYR A 22 -6.08 -28.04 12.32
C TYR A 22 -6.74 -27.12 11.28
N GLN A 23 -7.95 -27.46 10.83
CA GLN A 23 -8.70 -26.64 9.88
C GLN A 23 -9.02 -25.25 10.45
N LEU A 24 -9.42 -25.18 11.73
CA LEU A 24 -9.69 -23.91 12.40
C LEU A 24 -8.42 -23.06 12.50
N CYS A 25 -7.30 -23.68 12.88
CA CYS A 25 -6.00 -23.00 12.95
C CYS A 25 -5.58 -22.45 11.59
N PHE A 26 -5.71 -23.24 10.52
CA PHE A 26 -5.39 -22.81 9.15
C PHE A 26 -6.27 -21.64 8.71
N LYS A 27 -7.59 -21.70 8.93
CA LYS A 27 -8.52 -20.59 8.65
C LYS A 27 -8.14 -19.32 9.42
N ARG A 28 -7.75 -19.46 10.69
CA ARG A 28 -7.30 -18.33 11.52
C ARG A 28 -6.01 -17.72 10.98
N GLN A 29 -5.01 -18.54 10.63
CA GLN A 29 -3.75 -18.06 10.05
C GLN A 29 -3.97 -17.35 8.71
N ALA A 30 -4.80 -17.91 7.83
CA ALA A 30 -5.15 -17.30 6.55
C ALA A 30 -5.84 -15.93 6.74
N ARG A 31 -6.76 -15.84 7.71
CA ARG A 31 -7.44 -14.58 8.07
C ARG A 31 -6.48 -13.54 8.64
N ILE A 32 -5.58 -13.92 9.54
CA ILE A 32 -4.56 -13.00 10.09
C ILE A 32 -3.67 -12.48 8.96
N ARG A 33 -3.22 -13.37 8.08
CA ARG A 33 -2.40 -13.00 6.92
C ARG A 33 -3.14 -12.06 5.97
N SER A 34 -4.43 -12.28 5.71
CA SER A 34 -5.21 -11.36 4.86
C SER A 34 -5.30 -9.97 5.50
N ILE A 35 -5.54 -9.88 6.82
CA ILE A 35 -5.59 -8.60 7.55
C ILE A 35 -4.25 -7.87 7.46
N LEU A 36 -3.14 -8.57 7.71
CA LEU A 36 -1.79 -8.01 7.58
C LEU A 36 -1.49 -7.56 6.14
N ARG A 37 -2.15 -8.12 5.14
CA ARG A 37 -2.04 -7.73 3.71
C ARG A 37 -3.09 -6.70 3.28
N GLY A 38 -3.71 -6.00 4.24
CA GLY A 38 -4.74 -4.99 3.97
C GLY A 38 -6.02 -5.55 3.37
N ASN A 39 -6.31 -6.83 3.62
CA ASN A 39 -7.35 -7.60 2.94
C ASN A 39 -7.25 -7.51 1.40
N TYR A 40 -6.03 -7.40 0.86
CA TYR A 40 -5.76 -7.24 -0.58
C TYR A 40 -6.41 -6.00 -1.21
N GLN A 41 -6.69 -4.99 -0.39
CA GLN A 41 -7.26 -3.70 -0.81
C GLN A 41 -6.21 -2.59 -0.63
N ASN A 42 -6.50 -1.40 -1.18
CA ASN A 42 -5.62 -0.25 -1.02
C ASN A 42 -5.44 0.12 0.47
N ALA A 43 -4.25 -0.10 1.01
CA ALA A 43 -3.90 0.27 2.38
C ALA A 43 -3.65 1.78 2.55
N LEU A 44 -3.34 2.49 1.45
CA LEU A 44 -3.19 3.95 1.39
C LEU A 44 -4.51 4.63 1.04
N ASN A 45 -5.57 4.30 1.76
CA ASN A 45 -6.88 4.94 1.63
C ASN A 45 -7.21 5.68 2.93
N GLN A 46 -7.59 6.96 2.81
CA GLN A 46 -7.99 7.78 3.95
C GLN A 46 -9.16 7.20 4.75
N ASN A 47 -10.10 6.52 4.10
CA ASN A 47 -11.24 5.84 4.73
C ASN A 47 -10.81 4.61 5.54
N ARG A 48 -9.56 4.17 5.36
CA ARG A 48 -8.92 3.08 6.11
C ARG A 48 -7.83 3.62 7.04
N GLY A 49 -7.90 4.90 7.40
CA GLY A 49 -7.00 5.51 8.38
C GLY A 49 -5.60 5.85 7.88
N ALA A 50 -5.32 5.75 6.57
CA ALA A 50 -4.07 6.28 6.03
C ALA A 50 -4.05 7.81 6.12
N LEU A 51 -2.87 8.38 6.35
CA LEU A 51 -2.68 9.83 6.53
C LEU A 51 -1.44 10.31 5.78
N ILE A 52 -1.40 11.59 5.41
CA ILE A 52 -0.18 12.25 4.93
C ILE A 52 0.46 12.96 6.12
N SER A 53 1.51 12.39 6.69
CA SER A 53 2.16 12.90 7.91
C SER A 53 2.98 14.16 7.65
N SER A 54 3.53 14.32 6.43
CA SER A 54 4.21 15.55 6.02
C SER A 54 3.27 16.64 5.48
N LYS A 55 1.98 16.64 5.84
CA LYS A 55 0.96 17.58 5.31
C LYS A 55 1.33 19.06 5.43
N LEU A 56 2.10 19.46 6.45
CA LEU A 56 2.49 20.86 6.65
C LEU A 56 3.52 21.36 5.62
N GLN A 57 4.22 20.44 4.95
CA GLN A 57 5.21 20.74 3.91
C GLN A 57 4.66 20.59 2.49
N ASN A 58 3.39 20.19 2.37
CA ASN A 58 2.76 19.82 1.11
C ASN A 58 1.53 20.66 0.81
N GLY A 59 1.29 20.90 -0.47
CA GLY A 59 0.08 21.55 -0.97
C GLY A 59 -1.01 20.52 -1.25
N PHE A 60 -2.27 20.90 -1.01
CA PHE A 60 -3.43 20.11 -1.38
C PHE A 60 -4.30 20.94 -2.32
N ALA A 61 -4.15 20.68 -3.63
CA ALA A 61 -4.83 21.42 -4.66
C ALA A 61 -6.35 21.13 -4.59
N GLY A 62 -7.16 22.12 -4.21
CA GLY A 62 -8.59 21.92 -3.91
C GLY A 62 -8.89 21.51 -2.46
N GLY A 63 -7.97 21.76 -1.52
CA GLY A 63 -8.17 21.46 -0.09
C GLY A 63 -8.25 19.96 0.15
N VAL A 64 -9.27 19.49 0.89
CA VAL A 64 -9.46 18.06 1.18
C VAL A 64 -9.52 17.21 -0.10
N GLN A 65 -10.05 17.77 -1.19
CA GLN A 65 -10.11 17.08 -2.48
C GLN A 65 -8.75 16.94 -3.17
N GLY A 66 -7.71 17.65 -2.72
CA GLY A 66 -6.34 17.47 -3.17
C GLY A 66 -5.59 16.31 -2.52
N SER A 67 -6.22 15.60 -1.56
CA SER A 67 -5.60 14.42 -0.96
C SER A 67 -5.42 13.30 -1.98
N SER A 68 -4.21 12.79 -2.12
CA SER A 68 -3.89 11.61 -2.95
C SER A 68 -4.32 10.27 -2.32
N LEU A 69 -4.81 10.30 -1.07
CA LEU A 69 -5.34 9.13 -0.35
C LEU A 69 -6.85 8.91 -0.60
N ARG A 70 -7.47 9.73 -1.45
CA ARG A 70 -8.90 9.66 -1.77
C ARG A 70 -9.21 8.51 -2.74
N ASP A 71 -10.43 7.98 -2.66
CA ASP A 71 -10.91 6.96 -3.59
C ASP A 71 -11.23 7.52 -4.98
N ASN A 72 -11.89 8.69 -5.02
CA ASN A 72 -12.40 9.31 -6.23
C ASN A 72 -11.37 10.23 -6.90
N ILE A 73 -11.10 10.03 -8.19
CA ILE A 73 -10.14 10.80 -9.00
C ILE A 73 -10.79 11.73 -10.03
N TYR A 74 -12.12 11.78 -10.17
CA TYR A 74 -12.80 12.36 -11.33
C TYR A 74 -12.92 13.90 -11.34
N THR A 75 -12.08 14.61 -10.62
CA THR A 75 -12.00 16.07 -10.74
C THR A 75 -10.56 16.50 -10.55
N ILE A 76 -9.89 16.70 -11.68
CA ILE A 76 -8.49 17.13 -11.76
C ILE A 76 -8.42 18.21 -12.83
N THR A 77 -8.08 19.42 -12.40
CA THR A 77 -7.90 20.60 -13.27
C THR A 77 -6.68 21.37 -12.77
N GLY A 78 -6.22 22.39 -13.52
CA GLY A 78 -4.92 23.07 -13.32
C GLY A 78 -4.53 23.56 -11.91
N GLY A 79 -5.45 23.49 -10.93
CA GLY A 79 -5.18 23.74 -9.52
C GLY A 79 -6.04 22.89 -8.56
N PHE A 80 -6.49 21.70 -9.00
CA PHE A 80 -7.43 20.89 -8.23
C PHE A 80 -7.13 19.39 -8.36
N GLY A 81 -7.26 18.64 -7.25
CA GLY A 81 -7.32 17.19 -7.27
C GLY A 81 -5.99 16.45 -7.13
N TYR A 82 -4.95 17.09 -6.61
CA TYR A 82 -3.64 16.48 -6.40
C TYR A 82 -2.93 17.00 -5.14
N THR A 83 -2.06 16.15 -4.59
CA THR A 83 -1.10 16.51 -3.54
C THR A 83 0.17 17.00 -4.20
N ALA A 84 0.68 18.14 -3.76
CA ALA A 84 1.86 18.80 -4.31
C ALA A 84 3.01 18.82 -3.29
N SER A 85 4.23 18.59 -3.77
CA SER A 85 5.47 18.77 -2.98
C SER A 85 6.49 19.58 -3.77
N ALA A 86 7.17 20.52 -3.10
CA ALA A 86 8.28 21.28 -3.68
C ALA A 86 9.51 20.38 -3.92
N ILE A 87 10.47 20.85 -4.73
CA ILE A 87 11.77 20.17 -4.92
C ILE A 87 12.48 20.05 -3.58
N GLY A 88 13.10 18.90 -3.32
CA GLY A 88 13.79 18.62 -2.07
C GLY A 88 12.88 18.22 -0.91
N ASN A 89 11.55 18.32 -1.07
CA ASN A 89 10.58 17.87 -0.08
C ASN A 89 10.07 16.45 -0.38
N SER A 90 9.36 15.87 0.59
CA SER A 90 8.72 14.56 0.45
C SER A 90 7.25 14.58 0.83
N ILE A 91 6.46 13.78 0.10
CA ILE A 91 5.13 13.36 0.55
C ILE A 91 5.31 12.04 1.31
N ILE A 92 5.01 12.06 2.61
CA ILE A 92 5.12 10.91 3.50
C ILE A 92 3.72 10.44 3.83
N PHE A 93 3.44 9.18 3.48
CA PHE A 93 2.17 8.52 3.66
C PHE A 93 2.30 7.50 4.80
N ASP A 94 1.54 7.70 5.87
CA ASP A 94 1.49 6.83 7.03
C ASP A 94 0.30 5.89 6.89
N LEU A 95 0.54 4.59 7.07
CA LEU A 95 -0.49 3.56 7.11
C LEU A 95 -1.11 3.49 8.51
N GLN A 96 -2.39 3.11 8.61
CA GLN A 96 -3.09 2.97 9.90
C GLN A 96 -2.42 1.96 10.85
N GLN A 97 -1.78 0.96 10.27
CA GLN A 97 -1.00 -0.07 10.95
C GLN A 97 0.12 -0.52 10.02
N GLN A 98 1.01 -1.37 10.53
CA GLN A 98 1.94 -2.08 9.68
C GLN A 98 1.20 -3.07 8.78
N TYR A 99 1.53 -3.06 7.50
CA TYR A 99 1.01 -4.01 6.50
C TYR A 99 2.15 -4.72 5.79
N GLU A 100 1.92 -5.97 5.40
CA GLU A 100 2.72 -6.69 4.41
C GLU A 100 2.26 -6.27 3.01
N LEU A 101 3.09 -5.57 2.26
CA LEU A 101 2.79 -5.06 0.91
C LEU A 101 3.92 -5.44 -0.05
N ASN A 102 3.63 -5.41 -1.35
CA ASN A 102 4.63 -5.71 -2.39
C ASN A 102 4.43 -4.89 -3.68
N THR A 103 3.44 -3.99 -3.69
CA THR A 103 3.12 -3.15 -4.84
C THR A 103 2.72 -1.77 -4.36
N LEU A 104 3.33 -0.73 -4.94
CA LEU A 104 2.91 0.65 -4.80
C LEU A 104 2.51 1.17 -6.18
N LYS A 105 1.32 1.78 -6.29
CA LYS A 105 0.85 2.40 -7.53
C LYS A 105 0.63 3.88 -7.31
N VAL A 106 1.26 4.71 -8.13
CA VAL A 106 1.25 6.17 -8.02
C VAL A 106 0.70 6.73 -9.33
N TRP A 107 -0.36 7.53 -9.23
CA TRP A 107 -0.86 8.35 -10.33
C TRP A 107 -0.27 9.75 -10.17
N LEU A 108 0.64 10.08 -11.07
CA LEU A 108 1.19 11.40 -11.28
C LEU A 108 0.24 12.19 -12.19
N TRP A 109 0.34 13.52 -12.15
CA TRP A 109 -0.38 14.39 -13.09
C TRP A 109 -0.30 13.88 -14.52
N ASP A 110 -1.45 13.83 -15.19
CA ASP A 110 -1.61 13.21 -16.50
C ASP A 110 -2.34 14.09 -17.52
N GLN A 111 -2.61 15.37 -17.19
CA GLN A 111 -3.30 16.30 -18.10
C GLN A 111 -2.40 16.84 -19.22
N ASP A 112 -1.09 16.59 -19.15
CA ASP A 112 -0.10 16.96 -20.17
C ASP A 112 1.05 15.93 -20.19
N ASP A 113 2.10 16.20 -20.95
CA ASP A 113 3.25 15.33 -21.21
C ASP A 113 4.39 15.52 -20.20
N ARG A 114 4.16 16.18 -19.06
CA ARG A 114 5.22 16.39 -18.08
C ARG A 114 5.73 15.07 -17.50
N VAL A 115 7.04 15.00 -17.33
CA VAL A 115 7.74 13.86 -16.71
C VAL A 115 8.37 14.28 -15.38
N TYR A 116 8.46 13.35 -14.44
CA TYR A 116 8.90 13.56 -13.07
C TYR A 116 10.22 12.84 -12.77
N ARG A 117 10.96 13.38 -11.80
CA ARG A 117 12.10 12.72 -11.15
C ARG A 117 11.82 12.56 -9.67
N LEU A 118 11.68 11.32 -9.22
CA LEU A 118 11.35 10.99 -7.83
C LEU A 118 12.12 9.76 -7.33
N LYS A 119 12.21 9.68 -6.00
CA LYS A 119 12.64 8.47 -5.29
C LYS A 119 11.52 8.00 -4.40
N VAL A 120 11.39 6.69 -4.24
CA VAL A 120 10.41 6.09 -3.34
C VAL A 120 11.12 5.24 -2.31
N TYR A 121 10.74 5.47 -1.06
CA TYR A 121 11.20 4.72 0.09
C TYR A 121 10.01 4.09 0.79
N LEU A 122 10.25 2.91 1.37
CA LEU A 122 9.42 2.40 2.46
C LEU A 122 10.10 2.71 3.78
N ILE A 123 9.31 2.82 4.84
CA ILE A 123 9.80 3.01 6.20
C ILE A 123 9.18 1.93 7.08
N GLN A 124 10.04 1.26 7.83
CA GLN A 124 9.67 0.26 8.84
C GLN A 124 10.54 0.48 10.08
N ASN A 125 9.93 0.71 11.24
CA ASN A 125 10.65 0.97 12.50
C ASN A 125 11.71 2.06 12.33
N ASP A 126 11.33 3.17 11.68
CA ASP A 126 12.19 4.32 11.35
C ASP A 126 13.40 4.04 10.42
N VAL A 127 13.51 2.83 9.88
CA VAL A 127 14.50 2.49 8.86
C VAL A 127 13.93 2.76 7.48
N GLU A 128 14.54 3.70 6.74
CA GLU A 128 14.19 3.99 5.35
C GLU A 128 14.91 3.01 4.40
N THR A 129 14.16 2.37 3.50
CA THR A 129 14.71 1.54 2.41
C THR A 129 14.26 2.10 1.07
N GLN A 130 15.21 2.46 0.20
CA GLN A 130 14.90 2.89 -1.16
C GLN A 130 14.41 1.69 -1.99
N ILE A 131 13.21 1.80 -2.55
CA ILE A 131 12.63 0.75 -3.41
C ILE A 131 12.55 1.16 -4.88
N PHE A 132 12.72 2.45 -5.18
CA PHE A 132 12.64 2.95 -6.54
C PHE A 132 13.32 4.31 -6.71
N GLU A 133 13.92 4.52 -7.88
CA GLU A 133 14.47 5.80 -8.33
C GLU A 133 14.21 5.94 -9.83
N SER A 134 13.61 7.07 -10.25
CA SER A 134 13.33 7.33 -11.66
C SER A 134 14.35 8.27 -12.29
N ASN A 135 14.70 8.02 -13.56
CA ASN A 135 15.26 9.05 -14.43
C ASN A 135 14.16 9.98 -14.97
N PHE A 136 13.11 9.41 -15.55
CA PHE A 136 11.90 10.11 -16.00
C PHE A 136 10.70 9.17 -15.92
N VAL A 137 9.62 9.58 -15.24
CA VAL A 137 8.35 8.84 -15.15
C VAL A 137 7.16 9.76 -15.40
N GLN A 138 6.05 9.22 -15.88
CA GLN A 138 4.84 9.98 -16.20
C GLN A 138 3.58 9.17 -15.88
N LYS A 139 2.45 9.87 -15.73
CA LYS A 139 1.11 9.27 -15.61
C LYS A 139 1.05 8.23 -14.50
N ILE A 140 1.05 6.94 -14.81
CA ILE A 140 0.90 5.86 -13.81
C ILE A 140 2.22 5.12 -13.63
N LEU A 141 2.74 5.15 -12.41
CA LEU A 141 3.91 4.40 -11.98
C LEU A 141 3.48 3.23 -11.10
N THR A 142 3.83 2.00 -11.48
CA THR A 142 3.63 0.82 -10.64
C THR A 142 4.99 0.26 -10.23
N ILE A 143 5.29 0.31 -8.94
CA ILE A 143 6.52 -0.20 -8.35
C ILE A 143 6.20 -1.53 -7.68
N LYS A 144 6.84 -2.60 -8.13
CA LYS A 144 6.85 -3.90 -7.46
C LYS A 144 8.11 -4.01 -6.61
N PHE A 145 7.97 -4.54 -5.40
CA PHE A 145 9.06 -4.79 -4.47
C PHE A 145 8.80 -6.12 -3.74
N PRO A 146 9.80 -6.74 -3.10
CA PRO A 146 9.58 -7.96 -2.33
C PRO A 146 8.49 -7.80 -1.27
N ASP A 147 7.86 -8.91 -0.87
CA ASP A 147 6.90 -8.93 0.23
C ASP A 147 7.56 -8.36 1.49
N GLN A 148 7.12 -7.18 1.92
CA GLN A 148 7.78 -6.44 2.98
C GLN A 148 6.77 -5.79 3.92
N GLN A 149 7.15 -5.72 5.19
CA GLN A 149 6.41 -4.97 6.19
C GLN A 149 6.62 -3.48 5.99
N VAL A 150 5.54 -2.72 5.90
CA VAL A 150 5.56 -1.28 5.63
C VAL A 150 4.71 -0.55 6.66
N GLN A 151 5.25 0.53 7.21
CA GLN A 151 4.52 1.47 8.06
C GLN A 151 4.28 2.79 7.33
N LYS A 152 5.25 3.23 6.52
CA LYS A 152 5.14 4.46 5.73
C LYS A 152 5.70 4.28 4.33
N PHE A 153 5.19 5.07 3.40
CA PHE A 153 5.86 5.34 2.14
C PHE A 153 6.32 6.80 2.12
N LYS A 154 7.50 7.05 1.57
CA LYS A 154 8.03 8.40 1.35
C LYS A 154 8.33 8.55 -0.13
N ILE A 155 7.68 9.52 -0.77
CA ILE A 155 7.97 9.91 -2.15
C ILE A 155 8.71 11.24 -2.12
N TYR A 156 9.99 11.18 -2.47
CA TYR A 156 10.89 12.32 -2.47
C TYR A 156 10.90 12.97 -3.86
N ASN A 157 10.66 14.28 -3.90
CA ASN A 157 10.74 15.08 -5.12
C ASN A 157 12.20 15.44 -5.41
N VAL A 158 12.83 14.75 -6.36
CA VAL A 158 14.25 14.92 -6.67
C VAL A 158 14.50 16.25 -7.35
N ASN A 159 13.74 16.58 -8.40
CA ASN A 159 14.00 17.77 -9.21
C ASN A 159 12.75 18.25 -9.99
N GLY A 160 11.57 18.11 -9.41
CA GLY A 160 10.30 18.57 -9.97
C GLY A 160 9.88 17.76 -11.21
N ASN A 161 9.26 18.47 -12.15
CA ASN A 161 8.86 17.95 -13.45
C ASN A 161 9.31 18.88 -14.59
N THR A 162 9.11 18.48 -15.84
CA THR A 162 9.52 19.28 -17.01
C THR A 162 8.75 20.59 -17.20
N TYR A 163 7.64 20.79 -16.50
CA TYR A 163 6.84 22.01 -16.57
C TYR A 163 7.11 22.97 -15.40
N ASN A 164 7.33 22.45 -14.19
CA ASN A 164 7.60 23.26 -13.00
C ASN A 164 8.29 22.46 -11.88
N VAL A 165 8.53 23.13 -10.74
CA VAL A 165 9.24 22.57 -9.58
C VAL A 165 8.41 21.56 -8.75
N GLY A 166 7.13 21.37 -9.05
CA GLY A 166 6.25 20.52 -8.25
C GLY A 166 6.38 19.02 -8.53
N LEU A 167 6.22 18.20 -7.51
CA LEU A 167 5.76 16.82 -7.63
C LEU A 167 4.25 16.83 -7.44
N HIS A 168 3.46 16.29 -8.37
CA HIS A 168 2.01 16.23 -8.26
C HIS A 168 1.52 14.78 -8.30
N ILE A 169 0.93 14.34 -7.19
CA ILE A 169 0.33 13.01 -7.05
C ILE A 169 -1.18 13.16 -6.99
N ILE A 170 -1.86 12.58 -7.98
CA ILE A 170 -3.32 12.52 -8.07
C ILE A 170 -3.87 11.47 -7.09
N LYS A 171 -3.27 10.28 -7.08
CA LYS A 171 -3.70 9.13 -6.29
C LYS A 171 -2.53 8.23 -5.97
N ILE A 172 -2.59 7.55 -4.84
CA ILE A 172 -1.65 6.51 -4.47
C ILE A 172 -2.36 5.28 -3.89
N GLU A 173 -1.83 4.10 -4.22
CA GLU A 173 -2.32 2.83 -3.68
C GLU A 173 -1.18 1.95 -3.19
N GLY A 174 -1.29 1.46 -1.94
CA GLY A 174 -0.40 0.46 -1.37
C GLY A 174 -1.11 -0.89 -1.33
N LEU A 175 -0.57 -1.90 -2.01
CA LEU A 175 -1.24 -3.18 -2.27
C LEU A 175 -0.33 -4.37 -1.96
N TYR A 176 -0.95 -5.46 -1.52
CA TYR A 176 -0.38 -6.79 -1.65
C TYR A 176 -1.01 -7.49 -2.85
N LYS A 177 -0.21 -7.87 -3.84
CA LYS A 177 -0.62 -8.67 -4.99
C LYS A 177 -0.08 -10.08 -4.84
N LEU A 178 -0.96 -11.08 -4.96
CA LEU A 178 -0.53 -12.47 -5.01
C LEU A 178 0.39 -12.64 -6.22
N GLN A 179 1.59 -13.18 -6.01
CA GLN A 179 2.46 -13.57 -7.09
C GLN A 179 1.80 -14.77 -7.80
N THR A 180 1.27 -14.54 -8.99
CA THR A 180 0.95 -15.63 -9.90
C THR A 180 2.27 -16.08 -10.52
N ASN A 181 2.75 -17.26 -10.12
CA ASN A 181 3.75 -17.98 -10.90
C ASN A 181 3.14 -18.18 -12.30
N MET A 182 3.75 -17.58 -13.32
CA MET A 182 3.51 -17.96 -14.72
C MET A 182 4.36 -19.18 -15.06
#